data_AF-A0AAW9LXV3-F1
#
_entry.id   AF-A0AAW9LXV3-F1
#
_cell.length_a   1.000
_cell.length_b   1.000
_cell.length_c   1.000
_cell.angle_alpha   90.00
_cell.angle_beta   90.00
_cell.angle_gamma   90.00
#
_symmetry.space_group_name_H-M   'P 1'
#
loop_
_entity.id
_entity.type
_entity.pdbx_description
1 polymer ?
#
loop_
_entity_poly.entity_id
_entity_poly.type
_entity_poly.pdbx_seq_one_letter_code
_entity_poly.pdbx_strand_id
1 'polypeptide(L)'
;NVLSMIQNPLLPVSEWGWTIDPTGMRILLNMLWDRYQKPLFIVENGLGARDILQDDFTVDDNYRIAYLNNHLYQVREAIEDGVDVMGYTSWGPIDLVSNSTAELGKRYGFIYVNRDDTGRGDLKRYRKASFYWYADVIKSNGETLVPNI
;
A
#
# COMPACT_ATOMS: atom_id res chain seq x y z
N ASN A 1 -18.05 14.84 12.95
CA ASN A 1 -16.72 14.76 12.32
C ASN A 1 -15.71 14.35 13.36
N VAL A 2 -15.09 13.18 13.20
CA VAL A 2 -14.06 12.70 14.13
C VAL A 2 -12.81 13.55 13.88
N LEU A 3 -12.59 14.54 14.75
CA LEU A 3 -11.50 15.52 14.66
C LEU A 3 -10.19 15.03 15.29
N SER A 4 -10.18 13.84 15.91
CA SER A 4 -8.98 13.14 16.33
C SER A 4 -9.16 11.63 16.09
N MET A 5 -8.30 11.04 15.28
CA MET A 5 -8.22 9.58 15.20
C MET A 5 -7.74 9.09 16.56
N ILE A 6 -8.58 8.36 17.30
CA ILE A 6 -8.17 7.67 18.52
C ILE A 6 -7.16 6.61 18.10
N GLN A 7 -5.92 6.73 18.58
CA GLN A 7 -4.89 5.74 18.31
C GLN A 7 -5.15 4.48 19.12
N ASN A 8 -5.12 3.33 18.45
CA ASN A 8 -5.15 2.05 19.11
C ASN A 8 -3.73 1.71 19.60
N PRO A 9 -3.49 1.57 20.92
CA PRO A 9 -2.15 1.34 21.46
C PRO A 9 -1.57 -0.03 21.07
N LEU A 10 -2.38 -0.94 20.53
CA LEU A 10 -1.96 -2.28 20.11
C LEU A 10 -1.49 -2.33 18.65
N LEU A 11 -1.65 -1.24 17.89
CA LEU A 11 -1.37 -1.23 16.46
C LEU A 11 -0.17 -0.35 16.14
N PRO A 12 0.71 -0.78 15.22
CA PRO A 12 1.81 0.04 14.76
C PRO A 12 1.31 1.26 13.98
N VAL A 13 2.14 2.30 13.93
CA VAL A 13 1.82 3.57 13.29
C VAL A 13 2.95 3.94 12.33
N SER A 14 2.59 4.36 11.11
CA SER A 14 3.54 4.86 10.12
C SER A 14 4.18 6.19 10.53
N GLU A 15 5.23 6.62 9.81
CA GLU A 15 5.88 7.93 10.00
C GLU A 15 4.90 9.13 9.89
N TRP A 16 3.76 8.95 9.21
CA TRP A 16 2.70 9.96 9.07
C TRP A 16 1.54 9.82 10.08
N GLY A 17 1.72 9.03 11.14
CA GLY A 17 0.70 8.89 12.18
C GLY A 17 -0.47 7.98 11.79
N TRP A 18 -0.39 7.28 10.65
CA TRP A 18 -1.44 6.36 10.21
C TRP A 18 -1.27 4.98 10.82
N THR A 19 -2.30 4.49 11.50
CA THR A 19 -2.38 3.13 12.03
C THR A 19 -2.26 2.11 10.90
N ILE A 20 -1.46 1.06 11.12
CA ILE A 20 -1.30 -0.06 10.19
C ILE A 20 -2.05 -1.25 10.78
N ASP A 21 -3.14 -1.66 10.11
CA ASP A 21 -4.00 -2.78 10.53
C ASP A 21 -4.42 -3.62 9.32
N PRO A 22 -3.61 -4.63 8.93
CA PRO A 22 -3.98 -5.50 7.83
C PRO A 22 -5.24 -6.31 8.14
N THR A 23 -5.45 -6.74 9.39
CA THR A 23 -6.64 -7.51 9.80
C THR A 23 -7.92 -6.67 9.65
N GLY A 24 -7.83 -5.37 9.90
CA GLY A 24 -8.90 -4.41 9.64
C GLY A 24 -9.41 -4.45 8.20
N MET A 25 -8.57 -4.78 7.21
CA MET A 25 -8.98 -4.97 5.81
C MET A 25 -9.95 -6.16 5.67
N ARG A 26 -9.60 -7.33 6.23
CA ARG A 26 -10.46 -8.54 6.19
C ARG A 26 -11.80 -8.27 6.89
N ILE A 27 -11.75 -7.64 8.06
CA ILE A 27 -12.95 -7.27 8.83
C ILE A 27 -13.85 -6.35 7.99
N LEU A 28 -13.28 -5.29 7.40
CA LEU A 28 -14.04 -4.35 6.59
C LEU A 28 -14.68 -5.01 5.37
N LEU A 29 -13.95 -5.87 4.65
CA LEU A 29 -14.47 -6.58 3.49
C LEU A 29 -15.65 -7.48 3.85
N ASN A 30 -15.52 -8.28 4.92
CA ASN A 30 -16.62 -9.09 5.43
C ASN A 30 -17.83 -8.23 5.84
N MET A 31 -17.59 -7.16 6.61
CA MET A 31 -18.67 -6.25 7.04
C MET A 31 -19.42 -5.61 5.87
N LEU A 32 -18.70 -5.18 4.82
CA LEU A 32 -19.32 -4.58 3.63
C LEU A 32 -20.08 -5.64 2.82
N TRP A 33 -19.51 -6.83 2.69
CA TRP A 33 -20.14 -7.94 1.98
C TRP A 33 -21.43 -8.38 2.66
N ASP A 34 -21.39 -8.70 3.96
CA ASP A 34 -22.55 -9.11 4.76
C ASP A 34 -23.69 -8.09 4.68
N ARG A 35 -23.32 -6.81 4.62
CA ARG A 35 -24.28 -5.71 4.59
C ARG A 35 -24.92 -5.49 3.22
N TYR A 36 -24.13 -5.57 2.15
CA TYR A 36 -24.56 -5.08 0.83
C TYR A 36 -24.74 -6.16 -0.23
N GLN A 37 -24.05 -7.30 -0.11
CA GLN A 37 -24.09 -8.40 -1.08
C GLN A 37 -23.89 -7.91 -2.53
N LYS A 38 -22.91 -7.01 -2.70
CA LYS A 38 -22.47 -6.48 -3.99
C LYS A 38 -20.95 -6.68 -4.10
N PRO A 39 -20.44 -7.04 -5.31
CA PRO A 39 -19.01 -7.22 -5.51
C PRO A 39 -18.23 -5.98 -5.06
N LEU A 40 -17.14 -6.20 -4.34
CA LEU A 40 -16.31 -5.14 -3.78
C LEU A 40 -15.06 -4.92 -4.64
N PHE A 41 -14.58 -3.69 -4.71
CA PHE A 41 -13.34 -3.35 -5.40
C PHE A 41 -12.49 -2.46 -4.49
N ILE A 42 -11.30 -2.93 -4.14
CA ILE A 42 -10.32 -2.16 -3.38
C ILE A 42 -9.61 -1.23 -4.37
N VAL A 43 -10.08 0.02 -4.45
CA VAL A 43 -9.56 1.00 -5.41
C VAL A 43 -8.35 1.79 -4.90
N GLU A 44 -8.14 1.84 -3.58
CA GLU A 44 -6.99 2.50 -2.97
C GLU A 44 -6.53 1.75 -1.72
N ASN A 45 -5.27 1.34 -1.70
CA ASN A 45 -4.54 0.92 -0.52
C ASN A 45 -3.03 1.10 -0.75
N GLY A 46 -2.27 1.54 0.26
CA GLY A 46 -0.84 1.74 0.12
C GLY A 46 -0.19 2.43 1.31
N LEU A 47 1.13 2.33 1.39
CA LEU A 47 1.95 2.93 2.43
C LEU A 47 2.73 4.12 1.89
N GLY A 48 2.45 5.30 2.45
CA GLY A 48 3.27 6.49 2.23
C GLY A 48 4.45 6.50 3.21
N ALA A 49 5.67 6.55 2.67
CA ALA A 49 6.90 6.56 3.44
C ALA A 49 7.97 7.39 2.73
N ARG A 50 9.06 7.74 3.43
CA ARG A 50 10.23 8.36 2.80
C ARG A 50 11.11 7.30 2.17
N ASP A 51 11.29 7.38 0.85
CA ASP A 51 12.26 6.54 0.15
C ASP A 51 13.62 7.22 0.05
N ILE A 52 14.68 6.41 0.08
CA ILE A 52 16.06 6.83 -0.19
C ILE A 52 16.49 6.19 -1.51
N LEU A 53 16.87 7.01 -2.49
CA LEU A 53 17.49 6.54 -3.73
C LEU A 53 18.97 6.33 -3.47
N GLN A 54 19.43 5.08 -3.63
CA GLN A 54 20.83 4.70 -3.42
C GLN A 54 21.69 5.11 -4.63
N ASP A 55 23.02 5.05 -4.46
CA ASP A 55 24.00 5.40 -5.52
C ASP A 55 23.91 4.50 -6.76
N ASP A 56 23.38 3.28 -6.61
CA ASP A 56 23.14 2.32 -7.70
C ASP A 56 21.76 2.48 -8.38
N PHE A 57 21.04 3.55 -8.05
CA PHE A 57 19.69 3.88 -8.54
C PHE A 57 18.60 2.89 -8.12
N THR A 58 18.78 2.21 -6.99
CA THR A 58 17.76 1.35 -6.37
C THR A 58 17.09 2.03 -5.17
N VAL A 59 15.96 1.47 -4.75
CA VAL A 59 15.26 1.84 -3.51
C VAL A 59 14.83 0.54 -2.82
N ASP A 60 15.36 0.31 -1.61
CA ASP A 60 15.03 -0.84 -0.77
C ASP A 60 13.82 -0.53 0.11
N ASP A 61 12.62 -0.70 -0.45
CA ASP A 61 11.35 -0.39 0.21
C ASP A 61 10.66 -1.61 0.83
N ASN A 62 11.41 -2.41 1.59
CA ASN A 62 10.89 -3.61 2.26
C ASN A 62 9.72 -3.32 3.21
N TYR A 63 9.65 -2.13 3.80
CA TYR A 63 8.50 -1.69 4.61
C TYR A 63 7.21 -1.60 3.78
N ARG A 64 7.31 -1.22 2.50
CA ARG A 64 6.17 -1.11 1.58
C ARG A 64 5.73 -2.50 1.13
N ILE A 65 6.70 -3.39 0.85
CA ILE A 65 6.45 -4.81 0.58
C ILE A 65 5.72 -5.45 1.76
N ALA A 66 6.21 -5.29 2.99
CA ALA A 66 5.60 -5.87 4.17
C ALA A 66 4.16 -5.36 4.39
N TYR A 67 3.94 -4.05 4.28
CA TYR A 67 2.60 -3.48 4.37
C TYR A 67 1.65 -4.09 3.34
N LEU A 68 2.03 -4.09 2.06
CA LEU A 68 1.16 -4.57 0.98
C LEU A 68 0.94 -6.09 1.04
N ASN A 69 1.99 -6.85 1.34
CA ASN A 69 1.89 -8.30 1.54
C ASN A 69 0.87 -8.63 2.63
N ASN A 70 1.00 -7.99 3.79
CA ASN A 70 0.15 -8.28 4.94
C ASN A 70 -1.31 -7.89 4.67
N HIS A 71 -1.57 -6.79 3.94
CA HIS A 71 -2.94 -6.42 3.54
C HIS A 71 -3.50 -7.35 2.46
N LEU A 72 -2.75 -7.66 1.41
CA LEU A 72 -3.20 -8.57 0.34
C LEU A 72 -3.43 -9.99 0.85
N TYR A 73 -2.63 -10.46 1.81
CA TYR A 73 -2.89 -11.73 2.49
C TYR A 73 -4.27 -11.71 3.17
N GLN A 74 -4.62 -10.62 3.86
CA GLN A 74 -5.94 -10.47 4.49
C GLN A 74 -7.08 -10.30 3.47
N VAL A 75 -6.81 -9.74 2.29
CA VAL A 75 -7.77 -9.75 1.16
C VAL A 75 -8.01 -11.18 0.68
N ARG A 76 -6.95 -12.00 0.52
CA ARG A 76 -7.07 -13.42 0.17
C ARG A 76 -7.92 -14.16 1.20
N GLU A 77 -7.67 -13.95 2.49
CA GLU A 77 -8.47 -14.55 3.56
C GLU A 77 -9.95 -14.13 3.50
N ALA A 78 -10.26 -12.87 3.14
CA ALA A 78 -11.65 -12.45 2.95
C ALA A 78 -12.32 -13.11 1.74
N ILE A 79 -11.56 -13.39 0.67
CA ILE A 79 -12.05 -14.16 -0.47
C ILE A 79 -12.37 -15.60 -0.03
N GLU A 80 -11.52 -16.22 0.79
CA GLU A 80 -11.79 -17.54 1.39
C GLU A 80 -12.99 -17.52 2.35
N ASP A 81 -13.28 -16.39 3.01
CA ASP A 81 -14.51 -16.19 3.80
C ASP A 81 -15.78 -16.10 2.92
N GLY A 82 -15.63 -16.00 1.60
CA GLY A 82 -16.73 -15.94 0.64
C GLY A 82 -17.09 -14.53 0.14
N VAL A 83 -16.25 -13.52 0.39
CA VAL A 83 -16.43 -12.17 -0.14
C VAL A 83 -16.10 -12.12 -1.64
N ASP A 84 -17.00 -11.59 -2.47
CA ASP A 84 -16.73 -11.35 -3.90
C ASP A 84 -15.90 -10.06 -4.07
N VAL A 85 -14.60 -10.22 -4.33
CA VAL A 85 -13.64 -9.14 -4.56
C VAL A 85 -13.26 -9.11 -6.04
N MET A 86 -13.65 -8.04 -6.74
CA MET A 86 -13.39 -7.83 -8.17
C MET A 86 -11.91 -7.65 -8.48
N GLY A 87 -11.17 -7.04 -7.55
CA GLY A 87 -9.76 -6.72 -7.74
C GLY A 87 -9.20 -5.76 -6.69
N TYR A 88 -7.94 -5.40 -6.91
CA TYR A 88 -7.15 -4.54 -6.03
C TYR A 88 -6.26 -3.61 -6.85
N THR A 89 -6.34 -2.31 -6.61
CA THR A 89 -5.44 -1.31 -7.19
C THR A 89 -4.72 -0.55 -6.09
N SER A 90 -3.42 -0.83 -5.94
CA SER A 90 -2.56 -0.08 -5.01
C SER A 90 -2.56 1.41 -5.36
N TRP A 91 -2.65 2.26 -4.35
CA TRP A 91 -2.62 3.71 -4.54
C TRP A 91 -1.24 4.17 -5.02
N GLY A 92 -1.23 5.01 -6.06
CA GLY A 92 -0.04 5.67 -6.58
C GLY A 92 1.08 4.70 -6.99
N PRO A 93 0.89 3.80 -7.97
CA PRO A 93 1.90 2.81 -8.38
C PRO A 93 3.20 3.44 -8.92
N ILE A 94 3.16 4.71 -9.30
CA ILE A 94 4.31 5.59 -9.54
C ILE A 94 4.23 6.76 -8.58
N ASP A 95 5.39 7.22 -8.09
CA ASP A 95 5.43 8.38 -7.20
C ASP A 95 4.72 9.60 -7.81
N LEU A 96 3.90 10.24 -6.97
CA LEU A 96 3.01 11.34 -7.33
C LEU A 96 3.02 12.41 -6.24
N VAL A 97 2.50 13.59 -6.56
CA VAL A 97 2.30 14.68 -5.59
C VAL A 97 1.15 14.30 -4.65
N SER A 98 1.39 14.28 -3.34
CA SER A 98 0.40 13.89 -2.34
C SER A 98 -0.81 14.83 -2.34
N ASN A 99 -2.02 14.30 -2.10
CA ASN A 99 -3.23 15.11 -2.06
C ASN A 99 -3.29 16.03 -0.81
N SER A 100 -2.89 15.53 0.36
CA SER A 100 -3.06 16.24 1.63
C SER A 100 -2.09 17.39 1.83
N THR A 101 -0.84 17.23 1.37
CA THR A 101 0.26 18.16 1.69
C THR A 101 0.96 18.70 0.44
N ALA A 102 0.58 18.24 -0.76
CA ALA A 102 1.24 18.60 -2.02
C ALA A 102 2.75 18.27 -2.01
N GLU A 103 3.12 17.16 -1.38
CA GLU A 103 4.51 16.72 -1.19
C GLU A 103 4.86 15.51 -2.06
N LEU A 104 6.13 15.42 -2.47
CA LEU A 104 6.79 14.26 -3.08
C LEU A 104 7.69 13.51 -2.09
N GLY A 105 7.99 14.09 -0.92
CA GLY A 105 8.71 13.42 0.16
C GLY A 105 7.97 12.21 0.73
N LYS A 106 6.63 12.20 0.65
CA LYS A 106 5.77 11.05 0.99
C LYS A 106 5.48 10.21 -0.25
N ARG A 107 6.16 9.08 -0.40
CA ARG A 107 6.14 8.26 -1.62
C ARG A 107 5.34 6.99 -1.43
N TYR A 108 4.64 6.57 -2.49
CA TYR A 108 3.75 5.40 -2.50
C TYR A 108 4.13 4.35 -3.54
N GLY A 109 4.82 4.75 -4.61
CA GLY A 109 4.90 3.93 -5.80
C GLY A 109 5.81 2.73 -5.69
N PHE A 110 5.66 1.84 -6.65
CA PHE A 110 6.66 0.84 -7.03
C PHE A 110 7.73 1.46 -7.93
N ILE A 111 7.43 2.61 -8.51
CA ILE A 111 8.30 3.34 -9.43
C ILE A 111 8.66 4.67 -8.76
N TYR A 112 9.94 4.80 -8.41
CA TYR A 112 10.49 6.04 -7.87
C TYR A 112 10.56 7.10 -8.98
N VAL A 113 10.20 8.34 -8.66
CA VAL A 113 10.40 9.49 -9.55
C VAL A 113 11.40 10.45 -8.93
N ASN A 114 12.50 10.74 -9.64
CA ASN A 114 13.53 11.68 -9.21
C ASN A 114 13.03 13.13 -9.29
N ARG A 115 12.30 13.51 -8.24
CA ARG A 115 11.84 14.87 -7.98
C ARG A 115 11.62 15.06 -6.47
N ASP A 116 12.12 16.15 -5.91
CA ASP A 116 11.93 16.51 -4.49
C ASP A 116 10.81 17.55 -4.30
N ASP A 117 10.50 17.87 -3.04
CA ASP A 117 9.46 18.86 -2.66
C ASP A 117 9.75 20.29 -3.16
N THR A 118 11.03 20.61 -3.43
CA THR A 118 11.43 21.89 -4.02
C THR A 118 11.30 21.92 -5.55
N GLY A 119 10.91 20.78 -6.14
CA GLY A 119 10.80 20.60 -7.58
C GLY A 119 12.11 20.26 -8.29
N ARG A 120 13.22 20.04 -7.57
CA ARG A 120 14.51 19.64 -8.15
C ARG A 120 14.52 18.15 -8.46
N GLY A 121 15.27 17.76 -9.50
CA GLY A 121 15.38 16.38 -9.98
C GLY A 121 15.20 16.29 -11.49
N ASP A 122 15.62 15.19 -12.10
CA ASP A 122 15.59 14.99 -13.57
C ASP A 122 14.37 14.21 -14.07
N LEU A 123 13.40 13.96 -13.19
CA LEU A 123 12.19 13.17 -13.46
C LEU A 123 12.48 11.74 -13.94
N LYS A 124 13.70 11.21 -13.82
CA LYS A 124 13.94 9.79 -14.17
C LYS A 124 13.14 8.86 -13.27
N ARG A 125 12.83 7.69 -13.81
CA ARG A 125 12.04 6.64 -13.17
C ARG A 125 12.96 5.48 -12.82
N TYR A 126 12.86 5.00 -11.58
CA TYR A 126 13.63 3.85 -11.11
C TYR A 126 12.69 2.82 -10.49
N ARG A 127 12.94 1.54 -10.75
CA ARG A 127 12.15 0.45 -10.18
C ARG A 127 12.63 0.22 -8.75
N LYS A 128 11.71 0.30 -7.79
CA LYS A 128 12.00 -0.04 -6.39
C LYS A 128 12.00 -1.56 -6.21
N ALA A 129 12.46 -2.07 -5.07
CA ALA A 129 12.37 -3.49 -4.75
C ALA A 129 10.92 -4.01 -4.87
N SER A 130 9.97 -3.23 -4.38
CA SER A 130 8.53 -3.51 -4.46
C SER A 130 7.97 -3.64 -5.88
N PHE A 131 8.64 -3.08 -6.90
CA PHE A 131 8.26 -3.27 -8.31
C PHE A 131 8.33 -4.73 -8.72
N TYR A 132 9.45 -5.37 -8.41
CA TYR A 132 9.68 -6.76 -8.79
C TYR A 132 8.79 -7.68 -7.96
N TRP A 133 8.68 -7.40 -6.65
CA TRP A 133 7.77 -8.13 -5.76
C TRP A 133 6.31 -8.09 -6.26
N TYR A 134 5.78 -6.90 -6.57
CA TYR A 134 4.38 -6.78 -7.01
C TYR A 134 4.16 -7.41 -8.40
N ALA A 135 5.16 -7.35 -9.28
CA ALA A 135 5.12 -8.05 -10.55
C ALA A 135 5.02 -9.57 -10.36
N ASP A 136 5.71 -10.15 -9.38
CA ASP A 136 5.64 -11.58 -9.10
C ASP A 136 4.32 -11.97 -8.42
N VAL A 137 3.79 -11.14 -7.52
CA VAL A 137 2.43 -11.31 -6.95
C VAL A 137 1.38 -11.36 -8.05
N ILE A 138 1.44 -10.46 -9.05
CA ILE A 138 0.48 -10.45 -10.16
C ILE A 138 0.65 -11.71 -11.03
N LYS A 139 1.88 -12.07 -11.42
CA LYS A 139 2.14 -13.24 -12.27
C LYS A 139 1.68 -14.54 -11.62
N SER A 140 1.83 -14.65 -10.31
CA SER A 140 1.42 -15.83 -9.54
C SER A 140 -0.03 -15.76 -9.07
N ASN A 141 -0.79 -14.74 -9.47
CA ASN A 141 -2.15 -14.48 -8.97
C ASN A 141 -2.26 -14.56 -7.43
N GLY A 142 -1.28 -14.00 -6.72
CA GLY A 142 -1.25 -13.96 -5.26
C GLY A 142 -0.63 -15.18 -4.56
N GLU A 143 -0.23 -16.24 -5.28
CA GLU A 143 0.39 -17.43 -4.66
C GLU A 143 1.71 -17.16 -3.92
N THR A 144 2.45 -16.09 -4.27
CA THR A 144 3.70 -15.71 -3.59
C THR A 144 3.50 -14.98 -2.27
N LEU A 145 2.25 -14.64 -1.90
CA LEU A 145 1.94 -13.95 -0.65
C LEU A 145 2.17 -14.89 0.54
N VAL A 146 2.83 -14.36 1.58
CA VAL A 146 3.16 -15.10 2.80
C VAL A 146 2.45 -14.52 4.02
N PRO A 147 2.12 -15.33 5.03
CA PRO A 147 1.51 -14.81 6.26
C PRO A 147 2.52 -13.98 7.07
N ASN A 148 2.16 -12.72 7.36
CA ASN A 148 2.81 -11.80 8.30
C ASN A 148 4.35 -11.75 8.22
N ILE A 149 4.87 -10.85 7.37
CA ILE A 149 6.29 -10.47 7.32
C ILE A 149 6.56 -9.11 7.98
#